data_AF-A0A2H9PKV9-F1
#
_entry.id   AF-A0A2H9PKV9-F1
#
_cell.length_a   1.000
_cell.length_b   1.000
_cell.length_c   1.000
_cell.angle_alpha   90.00
_cell.angle_beta   90.00
_cell.angle_gamma   90.00
#
_symmetry.space_group_name_H-M   'P 1'
#
loop_
_entity.id
_entity.type
_entity.pdbx_description
1 polymer ?
#
loop_
_entity_poly.entity_id
_entity_poly.type
_entity_poly.pdbx_seq_one_letter_code
_entity_poly.pdbx_strand_id
1 'polypeptide(L)'
;MAINPQDLMRRVAGNNKNALERLEEKVDDALAQTFDGRRAIISRNREFSQLPQYLREQFLEQYRAQGWNVKEQFDQRDGDYLEFSFSQGDLSGGYFRR
;
A
#
# COMPACT_ATOMS: atom_id res chain seq x y z
N MET A 1 -6.07 -27.64 -25.72
CA MET A 1 -5.40 -27.22 -24.46
C MET A 1 -6.43 -26.54 -23.58
N ALA A 2 -6.95 -27.23 -22.56
CA ALA A 2 -7.75 -26.59 -21.52
C ALA A 2 -6.78 -26.02 -20.49
N ILE A 3 -6.83 -24.70 -20.28
CA ILE A 3 -6.00 -24.05 -19.27
C ILE A 3 -6.54 -24.50 -17.91
N ASN A 4 -5.72 -25.22 -17.14
CA ASN A 4 -6.10 -25.71 -15.83
C ASN A 4 -6.34 -24.49 -14.91
N PRO A 5 -7.52 -24.35 -14.26
CA PRO A 5 -7.80 -23.19 -13.41
C PRO A 5 -6.76 -22.99 -12.29
N GLN A 6 -6.09 -24.06 -11.87
CA GLN A 6 -4.97 -24.00 -10.91
C GLN A 6 -3.71 -23.34 -11.49
N ASP A 7 -3.42 -23.53 -12.78
CA ASP A 7 -2.32 -22.83 -13.49
C ASP A 7 -2.65 -21.36 -13.73
N LEU A 8 -3.92 -21.03 -13.99
CA LEU A 8 -4.40 -19.65 -14.02
C LEU A 8 -4.21 -18.97 -12.67
N MET A 9 -4.63 -19.62 -11.57
CA MET A 9 -4.46 -19.11 -10.21
C MET A 9 -2.98 -18.93 -9.84
N ARG A 10 -2.10 -19.87 -10.23
CA ARG A 10 -0.65 -19.74 -10.02
C ARG A 10 -0.01 -18.61 -10.82
N ARG A 11 -0.39 -18.42 -12.09
CA ARG A 11 0.11 -17.32 -12.92
C ARG A 11 -0.41 -15.97 -12.45
N VAL A 12 -1.68 -15.91 -12.06
CA VAL A 12 -2.29 -14.71 -11.47
C VAL A 12 -1.60 -14.40 -10.14
N ALA A 13 -1.39 -15.38 -9.26
CA ALA A 13 -0.66 -15.19 -8.01
C ALA A 13 0.81 -14.74 -8.22
N GLY A 14 1.52 -15.32 -9.18
CA GLY A 14 2.91 -14.96 -9.49
C GLY A 14 3.07 -13.57 -10.14
N ASN A 15 2.15 -13.20 -11.04
CA ASN A 15 2.11 -11.85 -11.62
C ASN A 15 1.70 -10.82 -10.59
N ASN A 16 0.73 -11.14 -9.73
CA ASN A 16 0.27 -10.27 -8.67
C ASN A 16 1.32 -10.07 -7.57
N LYS A 17 2.12 -11.10 -7.24
CA LYS A 17 3.22 -10.98 -6.28
C LYS A 17 4.28 -9.98 -6.76
N ASN A 18 4.73 -10.11 -8.01
CA ASN A 18 5.65 -9.14 -8.61
C ASN A 18 5.04 -7.73 -8.77
N ALA A 19 3.72 -7.63 -8.93
CA ALA A 19 3.03 -6.34 -8.95
C ALA A 19 2.97 -5.72 -7.56
N LEU A 20 2.70 -6.51 -6.53
CA LEU A 20 2.73 -6.12 -5.12
C LEU A 20 4.10 -5.67 -4.66
N GLU A 21 5.16 -6.44 -4.92
CA GLU A 21 6.53 -6.10 -4.50
C GLU A 21 6.97 -4.76 -5.14
N ARG A 22 6.67 -4.55 -6.43
CA ARG A 22 6.94 -3.27 -7.11
C ARG A 22 6.08 -2.13 -6.59
N LEU A 23 4.88 -2.43 -6.13
CA LEU A 23 3.95 -1.46 -5.57
C LEU A 23 4.39 -1.00 -4.18
N GLU A 24 4.81 -1.95 -3.35
CA GLU A 24 5.42 -1.72 -2.03
C GLU A 24 6.66 -0.83 -2.18
N GLU A 25 7.59 -1.18 -3.07
CA GLU A 25 8.80 -0.37 -3.30
C GLU A 25 8.47 1.07 -3.73
N LYS A 26 7.52 1.25 -4.65
CA LYS A 26 7.07 2.59 -5.08
C LYS A 26 6.40 3.39 -3.97
N VAL A 27 5.58 2.72 -3.15
CA VAL A 27 4.91 3.36 -2.02
C VAL A 27 5.93 3.75 -0.96
N ASP A 28 6.89 2.88 -0.64
CA ASP A 28 7.96 3.17 0.31
C ASP A 28 8.85 4.31 -0.17
N ASP A 29 9.23 4.34 -1.45
CA ASP A 29 9.97 5.45 -2.04
C ASP A 29 9.17 6.76 -2.01
N ALA A 30 7.87 6.70 -2.33
CA ALA A 30 7.00 7.88 -2.29
C ALA A 30 6.76 8.35 -0.86
N LEU A 31 6.66 7.44 0.11
CA LEU A 31 6.61 7.76 1.53
C LEU A 31 7.90 8.46 1.96
N ALA A 32 9.06 7.90 1.64
CA ALA A 32 10.35 8.50 1.97
C ALA A 32 10.51 9.93 1.39
N GLN A 33 9.93 10.19 0.22
CA GLN A 33 10.01 11.50 -0.45
C GLN A 33 8.95 12.51 0.00
N THR A 34 7.74 12.06 0.33
CA THR A 34 6.58 12.94 0.58
C THR A 34 6.14 13.01 2.04
N PHE A 35 6.67 12.15 2.91
CA PHE A 35 6.33 12.15 4.33
C PHE A 35 6.92 13.36 5.04
N ASP A 36 6.03 14.22 5.56
CA ASP A 36 6.40 15.45 6.26
C ASP A 36 6.58 15.27 7.79
N GLY A 37 6.57 14.02 8.27
CA GLY A 37 6.58 13.69 9.70
C GLY A 37 5.19 13.55 10.34
N ARG A 38 4.11 13.86 9.62
CA ARG A 38 2.72 13.70 10.08
C ARG A 38 1.89 12.90 9.08
N ARG A 39 2.01 13.20 7.79
CA ARG A 39 1.31 12.52 6.71
C ARG A 39 2.13 12.50 5.42
N ALA A 40 1.77 11.60 4.53
CA ALA A 40 2.23 11.49 3.17
C ALA A 40 1.02 11.24 2.28
N ILE A 41 0.98 11.90 1.12
CA ILE A 41 -0.08 11.73 0.13
C ILE A 41 0.57 11.12 -1.10
N ILE A 42 0.18 9.88 -1.42
CA ILE A 42 0.69 9.16 -2.58
C ILE A 42 -0.42 9.14 -3.63
N SER A 43 -0.32 10.08 -4.57
CA SER A 43 -1.29 10.25 -5.66
C SER A 43 -1.07 9.24 -6.78
N ARG A 44 -2.17 8.80 -7.40
CA ARG A 44 -2.21 8.03 -8.66
C ARG A 44 -1.42 6.74 -8.63
N ASN A 45 -1.75 5.86 -7.70
CA ASN A 45 -1.27 4.50 -7.81
C ASN A 45 -2.22 3.67 -8.69
N ARG A 46 -2.17 3.90 -10.01
CA ARG A 46 -2.96 3.13 -11.00
C ARG A 46 -2.74 1.63 -10.87
N GLU A 47 -1.55 1.22 -10.43
CA GLU A 47 -1.22 -0.18 -10.17
C GLU A 47 -1.97 -0.69 -8.93
N PHE A 48 -2.05 0.11 -7.85
CA PHE A 48 -2.88 -0.21 -6.68
C PHE A 48 -4.36 -0.37 -7.06
N SER A 49 -4.97 0.61 -7.76
CA SER A 49 -6.40 0.52 -8.15
C SER A 49 -6.70 -0.66 -9.09
N GLN A 50 -5.70 -1.17 -9.81
CA GLN A 50 -5.82 -2.36 -10.67
C GLN A 50 -5.69 -3.68 -9.91
N LEU A 51 -5.18 -3.65 -8.66
CA LEU A 51 -5.09 -4.85 -7.86
C LEU A 51 -6.50 -5.32 -7.43
N PRO A 52 -6.71 -6.66 -7.38
CA PRO A 52 -7.87 -7.23 -6.73
C PRO A 52 -8.07 -6.67 -5.32
N GLN A 53 -9.33 -6.44 -4.93
CA GLN A 53 -9.67 -5.86 -3.63
C GLN A 53 -8.99 -6.58 -2.46
N TYR A 54 -8.97 -7.91 -2.45
CA TYR A 54 -8.35 -8.69 -1.37
C TYR A 54 -6.83 -8.43 -1.23
N LEU A 55 -6.12 -8.13 -2.33
CA LEU A 55 -4.69 -7.79 -2.28
C LEU A 55 -4.48 -6.35 -1.82
N ARG A 56 -5.36 -5.44 -2.24
CA ARG A 56 -5.35 -4.06 -1.74
C ARG A 56 -5.55 -4.04 -0.23
N GLU A 57 -6.53 -4.80 0.27
CA GLU A 57 -6.80 -4.91 1.70
C GLU A 57 -5.58 -5.49 2.44
N GLN A 58 -4.99 -6.59 1.95
CA GLN A 58 -3.77 -7.15 2.55
C GLN A 58 -2.61 -6.15 2.59
N PHE A 59 -2.39 -5.41 1.49
CA PHE A 59 -1.38 -4.36 1.42
C PHE A 59 -1.63 -3.28 2.49
N LEU A 60 -2.85 -2.74 2.55
CA LEU A 60 -3.21 -1.72 3.52
C LEU A 60 -3.09 -2.23 4.97
N GLU A 61 -3.45 -3.49 5.22
CA GLU A 61 -3.30 -4.13 6.53
C GLU A 61 -1.84 -4.24 6.96
N GLN A 62 -0.90 -4.52 6.05
CA GLN A 62 0.54 -4.55 6.36
C GLN A 62 1.02 -3.18 6.87
N TYR A 63 0.63 -2.08 6.23
CA TYR A 63 0.99 -0.73 6.69
C TYR A 63 0.27 -0.35 7.99
N ARG A 64 -1.01 -0.75 8.15
CA ARG A 64 -1.73 -0.57 9.41
C ARG A 64 -1.09 -1.32 10.58
N ALA A 65 -0.58 -2.52 10.35
CA ALA A 65 0.16 -3.29 11.35
C ALA A 65 1.49 -2.61 11.75
N GLN A 66 2.10 -1.84 10.85
CA GLN A 66 3.29 -1.02 11.12
C GLN A 66 2.97 0.32 11.82
N GLY A 67 1.69 0.61 12.11
CA GLY A 67 1.26 1.82 12.79
C GLY A 67 0.83 2.96 11.85
N TRP A 68 0.82 2.72 10.53
CA TRP A 68 0.31 3.71 9.57
C TRP A 68 -1.21 3.71 9.51
N ASN A 69 -1.81 4.89 9.59
CA ASN A 69 -3.22 5.08 9.28
C ASN A 69 -3.36 5.42 7.79
N VAL A 70 -3.75 4.42 7.00
CA VAL A 70 -3.90 4.53 5.54
C VAL A 70 -5.36 4.69 5.15
N LYS A 71 -5.68 5.78 4.46
CA LYS A 71 -7.01 6.09 3.91
C LYS A 71 -6.96 6.14 2.39
N GLU A 72 -7.82 5.36 1.76
CA GLU A 72 -8.14 5.50 0.34
C GLU A 72 -9.06 6.72 0.18
N GLN A 73 -8.62 7.70 -0.58
CA GLN A 73 -9.43 8.87 -0.93
C GLN A 73 -9.63 8.90 -2.44
N PHE A 74 -10.90 9.00 -2.84
CA PHE A 74 -11.30 9.14 -4.23
C PHE A 74 -11.55 10.62 -4.52
N ASP A 75 -10.67 11.26 -5.29
CA ASP A 75 -10.87 12.63 -5.73
C ASP A 75 -11.18 12.68 -7.24
N GLN A 76 -12.29 13.33 -7.59
CA GLN A 76 -12.76 13.42 -8.98
C GLN A 76 -11.87 14.31 -9.87
N ARG A 77 -11.03 15.19 -9.30
CA ARG A 77 -10.12 16.08 -10.05
C ARG A 77 -8.73 15.49 -10.19
N ASP A 78 -8.17 14.93 -9.12
CA ASP A 78 -6.77 14.50 -9.06
C ASP A 78 -6.57 12.98 -9.24
N GLY A 79 -7.65 12.20 -9.05
CA GLY A 79 -7.67 10.74 -9.12
C GLY A 79 -7.51 10.08 -7.75
N ASP A 80 -7.57 8.75 -7.72
CA ASP A 80 -7.37 7.95 -6.50
C ASP A 80 -6.02 8.26 -5.87
N TYR A 81 -6.01 8.53 -4.56
CA TYR A 81 -4.79 8.67 -3.79
C TYR A 81 -4.88 7.95 -2.45
N LEU A 82 -3.72 7.55 -1.96
CA LEU A 82 -3.55 6.95 -0.65
C LEU A 82 -2.97 8.00 0.28
N GLU A 83 -3.72 8.34 1.33
CA GLU A 83 -3.22 9.17 2.42
C GLU A 83 -2.67 8.25 3.50
N PHE A 84 -1.35 8.31 3.71
CA PHE A 84 -0.67 7.66 4.83
C PHE A 84 -0.47 8.70 5.91
N SER A 85 -0.90 8.41 7.13
CA SER A 85 -0.68 9.29 8.26
C SER A 85 -0.20 8.48 9.45
N PHE A 86 0.69 9.06 10.24
CA PHE A 86 1.11 8.44 11.49
C PHE A 86 0.33 9.11 12.62
N SER A 87 -0.41 8.33 13.40
CA SER A 87 -0.95 8.86 14.65
C SER A 87 0.23 9.05 15.61
N GLN A 88 0.76 10.27 15.68
CA GLN A 88 1.73 10.69 16.68
C GLN A 88 1.02 10.78 18.05
N GLY A 89 0.56 9.65 18.54
CA GLY A 89 -0.17 9.49 19.80
C GLY A 89 0.37 8.35 20.68
N ASP A 90 1.28 7.51 20.17
CA ASP A 90 1.85 6.38 20.92
C ASP A 90 3.38 6.24 20.75
N LEU A 91 4.08 7.30 20.34
CA LEU A 91 5.56 7.33 20.45
C LEU A 91 6.04 7.77 21.86
N SER A 92 5.11 8.03 22.79
CA SER A 92 5.38 8.25 24.21
C SER A 92 5.42 6.95 25.03
N GLY A 93 5.48 5.79 24.37
CA GLY A 93 5.64 4.46 24.95
C GLY A 93 7.04 3.87 24.79
N GLY A 94 8.09 4.68 25.00
CA GLY A 94 9.38 4.19 25.52
C GLY A 94 10.20 3.19 24.70
N TYR A 95 10.73 3.55 23.52
CA TYR A 95 11.89 2.84 22.94
C TYR A 95 12.82 3.78 22.15
N PHE A 96 13.39 4.79 22.82
CA PHE A 96 14.64 5.41 22.35
C PHE A 96 15.68 5.38 23.48
N ARG A 97 16.37 4.24 23.58
CA ARG A 97 17.73 4.15 24.12
C ARG A 97 18.59 3.42 23.11
N ARG A 98 19.48 4.14 22.43
CA ARG A 98 20.90 3.78 22.25
C ARG A 98 21.70 5.06 22.14
#